data_AF-A0A2E5JJ61-F1
#
_entry.id   AF-A0A2E5JJ61-F1
#
_cell.length_a   1.000
_cell.length_b   1.000
_cell.length_c   1.000
_cell.angle_alpha   90.00
_cell.angle_beta   90.00
_cell.angle_gamma   90.00
#
_symmetry.space_group_name_H-M   'P 1'
#
loop_
_entity.id
_entity.type
_entity.pdbx_description
1 polymer ?
#
loop_
_entity_poly.entity_id
_entity_poly.type
_entity_poly.pdbx_seq_one_letter_code
_entity_poly.pdbx_strand_id
1 'polypeptide(L)'
;MFCLVSSFDNIDEVRQIQRSIYQSIKKRALALEGPPTLELSRYRKAQERIAKKEFQAVPIDELFEQIDLSRVIYLGDFHTFDQSSRTLERLLRHLLRSKKKKLSLGMEMIQESDQLVLDSYIQGLISEQEFLESINYKESWRFPWKHYRPFFQLAKTKGLEIIGLNSKGNLSERDRRAAELINDYSRAHSDSTLLVLFGELHIVSDKLPKRVAAKLPKQAKQCIIHQNLDGVYWQSGGDDASLVRFSQNEFSLQSSPPWVKYESMLYWYENLAEDVEFDLHHSVMDSASEEASENFLFYCGKINRSFNLGLHESDLEDFNLFDQNQLDIVLDRIQKAKSSSLVKWQIEQVRRAKAFKLTNTRDYYCPHFSVNRLAYLAGLHLQDHLRSQAKMPGVSVALHSKSRDKRFLGFFHPMLLAYLCAKVINPYRKCDLYQDFLMQSRRAKLNPKKRENLKLVLELFALKHGDIEQFNSLIKGKNLQDLAFIAKRLAHAVADTLYHEFFTLQPESFQRITRKSVTEAWDAPKFISLIRDVFPGKSYLDTKKRFF
;
A
#
# COMPACT_ATOMS: atom_id res chain seq x y z
N MET A 1 2.10 -21.30 -31.80
CA MET A 1 2.69 -20.15 -32.50
C MET A 1 1.97 -18.93 -31.94
N PHE A 2 2.60 -18.15 -31.06
CA PHE A 2 1.93 -17.05 -30.36
C PHE A 2 1.99 -15.79 -31.24
N CYS A 3 0.82 -15.27 -31.65
CA CYS A 3 0.72 -14.00 -32.35
C CYS A 3 1.17 -12.85 -31.42
N LEU A 4 2.01 -11.97 -31.95
CA LEU A 4 2.37 -10.70 -31.33
C LEU A 4 1.15 -9.77 -31.44
N VAL A 5 0.41 -9.62 -30.34
CA VAL A 5 -0.52 -8.49 -30.17
C VAL A 5 0.31 -7.25 -29.82
N SER A 6 -0.10 -6.09 -30.31
CA SER A 6 0.71 -4.86 -30.23
C SER A 6 0.92 -4.41 -28.78
N SER A 7 2.05 -3.76 -28.51
CA SER A 7 2.46 -3.37 -27.16
C SER A 7 1.54 -2.36 -26.45
N PHE A 8 0.74 -1.60 -27.20
CA PHE A 8 -0.24 -0.66 -26.66
C PHE A 8 -1.45 -1.37 -26.04
N ASP A 9 -1.81 -2.55 -26.55
CA ASP A 9 -2.95 -3.32 -26.08
C ASP A 9 -2.76 -3.78 -24.63
N ASN A 10 -1.52 -4.11 -24.21
CA ASN A 10 -1.25 -4.64 -22.86
C ASN A 10 -1.47 -3.61 -21.73
N ILE A 11 -1.06 -2.35 -21.93
CA ILE A 11 -1.25 -1.30 -20.90
C ILE A 11 -2.72 -0.93 -20.80
N ASP A 12 -3.41 -0.83 -21.94
CA ASP A 12 -4.84 -0.53 -21.97
C ASP A 12 -5.67 -1.66 -21.38
N GLU A 13 -5.33 -2.92 -21.63
CA GLU A 13 -5.96 -4.05 -20.96
C GLU A 13 -5.77 -4.00 -19.43
N VAL A 14 -4.55 -3.74 -18.96
CA VAL A 14 -4.29 -3.57 -17.51
C VAL A 14 -5.10 -2.43 -16.93
N ARG A 15 -5.20 -1.30 -17.63
CA ARG A 15 -6.03 -0.17 -17.20
C ARG A 15 -7.52 -0.54 -17.17
N GLN A 16 -8.02 -1.32 -18.12
CA GLN A 16 -9.39 -1.84 -18.11
C GLN A 16 -9.63 -2.77 -16.92
N ILE A 17 -8.66 -3.63 -16.58
CA ILE A 17 -8.72 -4.52 -15.41
C ILE A 17 -8.80 -3.68 -14.13
N GLN A 18 -7.90 -2.73 -13.96
CA GLN A 18 -7.90 -1.81 -12.83
C GLN A 18 -9.22 -1.04 -12.71
N ARG A 19 -9.79 -0.60 -13.84
CA ARG A 19 -11.08 0.12 -13.88
C ARG A 19 -12.25 -0.78 -13.50
N SER A 20 -12.25 -2.04 -13.93
CA SER A 20 -13.24 -3.04 -13.55
C SER A 20 -13.20 -3.33 -12.04
N ILE A 21 -12.00 -3.53 -11.48
CA ILE A 21 -11.79 -3.71 -10.03
C ILE A 21 -12.32 -2.50 -9.27
N TYR A 22 -11.95 -1.29 -9.70
CA TYR A 22 -12.44 -0.04 -9.14
C TYR A 22 -13.96 0.08 -9.14
N GLN A 23 -14.60 -0.16 -10.27
CA GLN A 23 -16.05 -0.03 -10.39
C GLN A 23 -16.77 -1.04 -9.50
N SER A 24 -16.30 -2.30 -9.46
CA SER A 24 -16.87 -3.35 -8.61
C SER A 24 -16.76 -2.99 -7.13
N ILE A 25 -15.53 -2.73 -6.65
CA ILE A 25 -15.27 -2.45 -5.23
C ILE A 25 -15.98 -1.16 -4.79
N LYS A 26 -15.92 -0.09 -5.59
CA LYS A 26 -16.60 1.17 -5.26
C LYS A 26 -18.11 0.99 -5.18
N LYS A 27 -18.72 0.26 -6.12
CA LYS A 27 -20.16 -0.01 -6.10
C LYS A 27 -20.56 -0.76 -4.83
N ARG A 28 -19.81 -1.80 -4.45
CA ARG A 28 -20.04 -2.57 -3.21
C ARG A 28 -19.89 -1.70 -1.97
N ALA A 29 -18.80 -0.93 -1.88
CA ALA A 29 -18.52 -0.07 -0.74
C ALA A 29 -19.64 0.96 -0.51
N LEU A 30 -20.07 1.65 -1.57
CA LEU A 30 -21.13 2.65 -1.49
C LEU A 30 -22.52 2.03 -1.21
N ALA A 31 -22.74 0.76 -1.52
CA ALA A 31 -23.99 0.08 -1.20
C ALA A 31 -24.18 -0.14 0.31
N LEU A 32 -23.09 -0.27 1.07
CA LEU A 32 -23.12 -0.45 2.54
C LEU A 32 -23.45 0.83 3.31
N GLU A 33 -23.30 2.01 2.70
CA GLU A 33 -23.67 3.30 3.32
C GLU A 33 -25.18 3.59 3.30
N GLY A 34 -25.95 2.84 2.50
CA GLY A 34 -27.33 3.18 2.19
C GLY A 34 -27.48 4.40 1.26
N PRO A 35 -28.72 4.84 0.98
CA PRO A 35 -28.97 5.96 0.07
C PRO A 35 -28.45 7.29 0.67
N PRO A 36 -27.65 8.08 -0.07
CA PRO A 36 -27.09 9.31 0.47
C PRO A 36 -28.16 10.40 0.63
N THR A 37 -28.04 11.21 1.67
CA THR A 37 -28.86 12.43 1.80
C THR A 37 -28.56 13.42 0.67
N LEU A 38 -29.48 14.37 0.44
CA LEU A 38 -29.25 15.45 -0.53
C LEU A 38 -28.01 16.27 -0.18
N GLU A 39 -27.75 16.50 1.11
CA GLU A 39 -26.56 17.22 1.56
C GLU A 39 -25.28 16.43 1.26
N LEU A 40 -25.21 15.15 1.66
CA LEU A 40 -24.06 14.30 1.37
C LEU A 40 -23.79 14.22 -0.13
N SER A 41 -24.84 14.10 -0.94
CA SER A 41 -24.74 14.13 -2.40
C SER A 41 -24.14 15.45 -2.93
N ARG A 42 -24.46 16.59 -2.33
CA ARG A 42 -23.86 17.90 -2.68
C ARG A 42 -22.38 17.96 -2.32
N TYR A 43 -21.97 17.38 -1.20
CA TYR A 43 -20.56 17.32 -0.79
C TYR A 43 -19.74 16.41 -1.73
N ARG A 44 -20.27 15.21 -2.05
CA ARG A 44 -19.65 14.30 -3.04
C ARG A 44 -19.49 14.97 -4.40
N LYS A 45 -20.55 15.60 -4.92
CA LYS A 45 -20.50 16.36 -6.18
C LYS A 45 -19.48 17.50 -6.13
N ALA A 46 -19.29 18.16 -4.99
CA ALA A 46 -18.27 19.21 -4.85
C ALA A 46 -16.85 18.63 -4.99
N GLN A 47 -16.56 17.51 -4.31
CA GLN A 47 -15.28 16.82 -4.42
C GLN A 47 -15.05 16.29 -5.84
N GLU A 48 -16.06 15.68 -6.47
CA GLU A 48 -15.99 15.19 -7.85
C GLU A 48 -15.70 16.30 -8.87
N ARG A 49 -16.23 17.51 -8.65
CA ARG A 49 -15.91 18.68 -9.50
C ARG A 49 -14.44 19.06 -9.38
N ILE A 50 -13.87 19.06 -8.17
CA ILE A 50 -12.42 19.29 -7.99
C ILE A 50 -11.62 18.21 -8.69
N ALA A 51 -11.98 16.95 -8.50
CA ALA A 51 -11.27 15.81 -9.08
C ALA A 51 -11.28 15.81 -10.63
N LYS A 52 -12.13 16.60 -11.28
CA LYS A 52 -12.25 16.77 -12.75
C LYS A 52 -11.58 18.05 -13.28
N LYS A 53 -11.04 18.91 -12.43
CA LYS A 53 -10.31 20.11 -12.86
C LYS A 53 -9.02 19.71 -13.56
N GLU A 54 -8.57 20.56 -14.49
CA GLU A 54 -7.21 20.50 -15.02
C GLU A 54 -6.19 20.67 -13.89
N PHE A 55 -5.06 19.98 -14.02
CA PHE A 55 -3.98 20.01 -13.06
C PHE A 55 -2.63 19.85 -13.75
N GLN A 56 -1.58 20.18 -13.01
CA GLN A 56 -0.20 19.96 -13.42
C GLN A 56 0.47 18.98 -12.45
N ALA A 57 1.19 17.98 -12.96
CA ALA A 57 2.07 17.16 -12.13
C ALA A 57 3.25 18.02 -11.65
N VAL A 58 3.54 17.98 -10.35
CA VAL A 58 4.57 18.83 -9.72
C VAL A 58 5.46 18.02 -8.78
N PRO A 59 6.74 18.40 -8.60
CA PRO A 59 7.60 17.80 -7.60
C PRO A 59 7.12 18.09 -6.18
N ILE A 60 7.51 17.24 -5.23
CA ILE A 60 7.08 17.37 -3.83
C ILE A 60 7.54 18.68 -3.18
N ASP A 61 8.66 19.22 -3.62
CA ASP A 61 9.24 20.45 -3.06
C ASP A 61 8.29 21.65 -3.25
N GLU A 62 7.49 21.69 -4.33
CA GLU A 62 6.46 22.72 -4.50
C GLU A 62 5.40 22.66 -3.39
N LEU A 63 4.93 21.46 -3.01
CA LEU A 63 4.00 21.33 -1.89
C LEU A 63 4.67 21.75 -0.58
N PHE A 64 5.92 21.34 -0.35
CA PHE A 64 6.68 21.69 0.84
C PHE A 64 6.90 23.20 1.00
N GLU A 65 7.20 23.89 -0.09
CA GLU A 65 7.28 25.35 -0.11
C GLU A 65 5.93 26.00 0.24
N GLN A 66 4.82 25.50 -0.33
CA GLN A 66 3.50 26.07 -0.05
C GLN A 66 3.03 25.82 1.38
N ILE A 67 3.26 24.63 1.95
CA ILE A 67 2.90 24.37 3.35
C ILE A 67 3.75 25.20 4.33
N ASP A 68 5.03 25.43 4.05
CA ASP A 68 5.91 26.29 4.87
C ASP A 68 5.45 27.75 4.88
N LEU A 69 4.79 28.22 3.81
CA LEU A 69 4.23 29.57 3.71
C LEU A 69 2.82 29.69 4.31
N SER A 70 2.16 28.57 4.60
CA SER A 70 0.75 28.53 4.99
C SER A 70 0.53 28.78 6.48
N ARG A 71 -0.57 29.49 6.78
CA ARG A 71 -1.09 29.69 8.14
C ARG A 71 -1.98 28.54 8.58
N VAL A 72 -2.79 28.04 7.65
CA VAL A 72 -3.64 26.86 7.83
C VAL A 72 -3.41 25.89 6.68
N ILE A 73 -3.14 24.63 7.00
CA ILE A 73 -2.94 23.55 6.04
C ILE A 73 -4.08 22.56 6.24
N TYR A 74 -4.83 22.22 5.20
CA TYR A 74 -5.89 21.23 5.26
C TYR A 74 -5.44 19.94 4.62
N LEU A 75 -5.72 18.82 5.29
CA LEU A 75 -5.50 17.48 4.76
C LEU A 75 -6.81 16.69 4.85
N GLY A 76 -7.33 16.28 3.69
CA GLY A 76 -8.53 15.45 3.62
C GLY A 76 -8.27 14.03 4.13
N ASP A 77 -9.10 13.53 5.04
CA ASP A 77 -9.01 12.17 5.59
C ASP A 77 -10.09 11.26 5.00
N PHE A 78 -9.68 10.09 4.51
CA PHE A 78 -10.58 8.97 4.28
C PHE A 78 -10.39 8.00 5.44
N HIS A 79 -11.29 8.04 6.41
CA HIS A 79 -11.03 7.55 7.76
C HIS A 79 -10.66 6.06 7.85
N THR A 80 -11.24 5.22 6.98
CA THR A 80 -10.92 3.78 6.96
C THR A 80 -9.56 3.48 6.33
N PHE A 81 -8.96 4.44 5.63
CA PHE A 81 -7.77 4.22 4.82
C PHE A 81 -6.49 4.66 5.54
N ASP A 82 -5.71 3.68 6.01
CA ASP A 82 -4.50 3.91 6.83
C ASP A 82 -3.41 4.75 6.14
N GLN A 83 -3.34 4.68 4.81
CA GLN A 83 -2.40 5.48 4.03
C GLN A 83 -2.67 6.98 4.15
N SER A 84 -3.92 7.42 4.41
CA SER A 84 -4.26 8.82 4.70
C SER A 84 -3.48 9.33 5.91
N SER A 85 -3.37 8.50 6.95
CA SER A 85 -2.59 8.80 8.16
C SER A 85 -1.08 8.77 7.90
N ARG A 86 -0.59 7.85 7.07
CA ARG A 86 0.85 7.82 6.70
C ARG A 86 1.28 9.05 5.91
N THR A 87 0.39 9.63 5.10
CA THR A 87 0.64 10.92 4.44
C THR A 87 0.80 12.03 5.48
N LEU A 88 -0.11 12.13 6.45
CA LEU A 88 -0.01 13.09 7.53
C LEU A 88 1.34 12.97 8.26
N GLU A 89 1.78 11.76 8.60
CA GLU A 89 3.07 11.52 9.25
C GLU A 89 4.26 12.05 8.41
N ARG A 90 4.21 11.94 7.08
CA ARG A 90 5.25 12.49 6.18
C ARG A 90 5.23 14.02 6.18
N LEU A 91 4.06 14.64 6.11
CA LEU A 91 3.91 16.11 6.15
C LEU A 91 4.37 16.68 7.50
N LEU A 92 3.99 16.06 8.62
CA LEU A 92 4.42 16.47 9.96
C LEU A 92 5.94 16.38 10.12
N ARG A 93 6.58 15.33 9.59
CA ARG A 93 8.05 15.23 9.60
C ARG A 93 8.73 16.37 8.86
N HIS A 94 8.15 16.86 7.76
CA HIS A 94 8.65 18.05 7.05
C HIS A 94 8.47 19.31 7.89
N LEU A 95 7.24 19.59 8.34
CA LEU A 95 6.90 20.81 9.09
C LEU A 95 7.71 20.95 10.39
N LEU A 96 7.95 19.85 11.10
CA LEU A 96 8.78 19.85 12.31
C LEU A 96 10.27 20.15 12.04
N ARG A 97 10.74 19.94 10.80
CA ARG A 97 12.12 20.24 10.39
C ARG A 97 12.29 21.66 9.89
N SER A 98 11.27 22.25 9.25
CA SER A 98 11.41 23.57 8.63
C SER A 98 11.53 24.72 9.65
N LYS A 99 11.16 24.51 10.93
CA LYS A 99 11.39 25.39 12.10
C LYS A 99 10.89 26.85 11.98
N LYS A 100 10.18 27.23 10.93
CA LYS A 100 9.78 28.64 10.69
C LYS A 100 8.68 29.15 11.63
N LYS A 101 7.79 28.25 12.09
CA LYS A 101 6.63 28.56 12.94
C LYS A 101 6.37 27.43 13.93
N LYS A 102 5.67 27.72 15.03
CA LYS A 102 5.11 26.67 15.88
C LYS A 102 4.10 25.85 15.07
N LEU A 103 3.90 24.59 15.43
CA LEU A 103 2.97 23.69 14.73
C LEU A 103 1.90 23.23 15.71
N SER A 104 0.64 23.33 15.29
CA SER A 104 -0.51 22.83 16.03
C SER A 104 -1.38 21.98 15.12
N LEU A 105 -2.15 21.06 15.70
CA LEU A 105 -3.00 20.13 14.96
C LEU A 105 -4.48 20.42 15.24
N GLY A 106 -5.30 20.47 14.19
CA GLY A 106 -6.75 20.49 14.29
C GLY A 106 -7.31 19.14 13.85
N MET A 107 -8.10 18.51 14.71
CA MET A 107 -8.40 17.08 14.64
C MET A 107 -9.92 16.85 14.66
N GLU A 108 -10.50 16.39 13.55
CA GLU A 108 -11.95 16.13 13.45
C GLU A 108 -12.44 15.03 14.39
N MET A 109 -11.62 14.03 14.73
CA MET A 109 -12.07 12.94 15.59
C MET A 109 -12.36 13.36 17.04
N ILE A 110 -11.99 14.57 17.44
CA ILE A 110 -12.21 15.08 18.79
C ILE A 110 -13.32 16.14 18.76
N GLN A 111 -14.32 15.96 19.61
CA GLN A 111 -15.37 16.96 19.81
C GLN A 111 -14.81 18.21 20.48
N GLU A 112 -15.32 19.38 20.11
CA GLU A 112 -14.94 20.63 20.77
C GLU A 112 -15.23 20.63 22.28
N SER A 113 -16.24 19.88 22.72
CA SER A 113 -16.59 19.74 24.15
C SER A 113 -15.52 19.03 24.96
N ASP A 114 -14.65 18.25 24.30
CA ASP A 114 -13.71 17.36 24.95
C ASP A 114 -12.31 17.97 25.05
N GLN A 115 -12.17 19.27 24.74
CA GLN A 115 -10.88 19.97 24.70
C GLN A 115 -10.12 19.88 26.04
N LEU A 116 -10.80 19.98 27.17
CA LEU A 116 -10.17 19.87 28.50
C LEU A 116 -9.59 18.48 28.77
N VAL A 117 -10.29 17.44 28.31
CA VAL A 117 -9.85 16.04 28.42
C VAL A 117 -8.67 15.78 27.47
N LEU A 118 -8.74 16.31 26.26
CA LEU A 118 -7.64 16.30 25.28
C LEU A 118 -6.38 16.96 25.85
N ASP A 119 -6.50 18.17 26.40
CA ASP A 119 -5.38 18.91 26.96
C ASP A 119 -4.74 18.14 28.12
N SER A 120 -5.56 17.54 28.99
CA SER A 120 -5.10 16.68 30.10
C SER A 120 -4.31 15.47 29.59
N TYR A 121 -4.77 14.83 28.51
CA TYR A 121 -4.05 13.70 27.91
C TYR A 121 -2.72 14.11 27.27
N ILE A 122 -2.69 15.22 26.54
CA ILE A 122 -1.47 15.75 25.90
C ILE A 122 -0.44 16.19 26.95
N GLN A 123 -0.88 16.76 28.07
CA GLN A 123 -0.02 17.11 29.20
C GLN A 123 0.45 15.89 30.01
N GLY A 124 -0.13 14.70 29.77
CA GLY A 124 0.21 13.47 30.46
C GLY A 124 -0.43 13.32 31.85
N LEU A 125 -1.49 14.08 32.13
CA LEU A 125 -2.26 14.01 33.38
C LEU A 125 -3.18 12.79 33.44
N ILE A 126 -3.60 12.26 32.29
CA ILE A 126 -4.39 11.03 32.15
C ILE A 126 -3.72 10.06 31.18
N SER A 127 -3.99 8.77 31.36
CA SER A 127 -3.56 7.70 30.48
C SER A 127 -4.28 7.72 29.13
N GLU A 128 -3.73 6.99 28.16
CA GLU A 128 -4.37 6.83 26.85
C GLU A 128 -5.74 6.13 26.95
N GLN A 129 -5.86 5.16 27.86
CA GLN A 129 -7.12 4.45 28.08
C GLN A 129 -8.18 5.39 28.66
N GLU A 130 -7.87 6.10 29.74
CA GLU A 130 -8.79 7.07 30.36
C GLU A 130 -9.20 8.17 29.37
N PHE A 131 -8.28 8.63 28.52
CA PHE A 131 -8.58 9.59 27.46
C PHE A 131 -9.63 9.05 26.49
N LEU A 132 -9.43 7.85 25.94
CA LEU A 132 -10.34 7.25 24.96
C LEU A 132 -11.72 6.93 25.54
N GLU A 133 -11.76 6.49 26.80
CA GLU A 133 -13.02 6.27 27.53
C GLU A 133 -13.75 7.59 27.78
N SER A 134 -13.04 8.64 28.21
CA SER A 134 -13.62 9.94 28.55
C SER A 134 -14.26 10.66 27.35
N ILE A 135 -13.68 10.51 26.15
CA ILE A 135 -14.24 11.07 24.90
C ILE A 135 -15.21 10.12 24.19
N ASN A 136 -15.50 8.98 24.82
CA ASN A 136 -16.32 7.90 24.28
C ASN A 136 -15.91 7.53 22.83
N TYR A 137 -14.60 7.36 22.60
CA TYR A 137 -14.00 7.28 21.26
C TYR A 137 -14.63 6.17 20.40
N LYS A 138 -14.95 5.03 21.02
CA LYS A 138 -15.56 3.87 20.36
C LYS A 138 -16.89 4.25 19.69
N GLU A 139 -17.73 5.03 20.35
CA GLU A 139 -19.02 5.43 19.79
C GLU A 139 -18.95 6.71 18.96
N SER A 140 -18.10 7.66 19.36
CA SER A 140 -18.03 8.99 18.75
C SER A 140 -17.29 9.01 17.41
N TRP A 141 -16.30 8.12 17.21
CA TRP A 141 -15.49 8.07 15.99
C TRP A 141 -15.51 6.73 15.27
N ARG A 142 -15.47 5.59 15.99
CA ARG A 142 -15.58 4.22 15.41
C ARG A 142 -14.47 3.79 14.43
N PHE A 143 -13.47 4.64 14.17
CA PHE A 143 -12.31 4.30 13.34
C PHE A 143 -11.10 3.91 14.19
N PRO A 144 -10.18 3.07 13.67
CA PRO A 144 -9.14 2.45 14.50
C PRO A 144 -8.19 3.48 15.12
N TRP A 145 -8.07 3.50 16.45
CA TRP A 145 -7.21 4.47 17.15
C TRP A 145 -5.75 4.43 16.66
N LYS A 146 -5.25 3.26 16.26
CA LYS A 146 -3.89 3.08 15.71
C LYS A 146 -3.58 3.98 14.48
N HIS A 147 -4.60 4.44 13.75
CA HIS A 147 -4.43 5.36 12.63
C HIS A 147 -3.98 6.75 13.12
N TYR A 148 -4.53 7.18 14.26
CA TYR A 148 -4.36 8.54 14.80
C TYR A 148 -3.38 8.63 15.96
N ARG A 149 -3.24 7.55 16.74
CA ARG A 149 -2.34 7.42 17.90
C ARG A 149 -0.94 8.03 17.69
N PRO A 150 -0.25 7.80 16.55
CA PRO A 150 1.09 8.36 16.36
C PRO A 150 1.12 9.90 16.40
N PHE A 151 0.04 10.59 16.04
CA PHE A 151 -0.03 12.06 16.05
C PHE A 151 -0.17 12.62 17.45
N PHE A 152 -0.93 11.95 18.31
CA PHE A 152 -1.06 12.31 19.72
C PHE A 152 0.24 12.02 20.47
N GLN A 153 0.88 10.87 20.21
CA GLN A 153 2.20 10.57 20.77
C GLN A 153 3.27 11.59 20.32
N LEU A 154 3.21 12.01 19.06
CA LEU A 154 4.08 13.05 18.53
C LEU A 154 3.82 14.40 19.20
N ALA A 155 2.55 14.77 19.37
CA ALA A 155 2.16 16.00 20.08
C ALA A 155 2.70 16.01 21.51
N LYS A 156 2.55 14.92 22.26
CA LYS A 156 3.15 14.76 23.61
C LYS A 156 4.67 14.92 23.59
N THR A 157 5.34 14.23 22.65
CA THR A 157 6.82 14.21 22.58
C THR A 157 7.40 15.56 22.13
N LYS A 158 6.66 16.35 21.35
CA LYS A 158 7.12 17.60 20.75
C LYS A 158 6.47 18.85 21.33
N GLY A 159 5.55 18.70 22.29
CA GLY A 159 4.79 19.80 22.87
C GLY A 159 3.90 20.51 21.83
N LEU A 160 3.26 19.76 20.93
CA LEU A 160 2.32 20.32 19.96
C LEU A 160 0.94 20.44 20.61
N GLU A 161 0.27 21.56 20.36
CA GLU A 161 -1.14 21.72 20.74
C GLU A 161 -2.05 20.96 19.75
N ILE A 162 -3.13 20.39 20.27
CA ILE A 162 -4.18 19.79 19.47
C ILE A 162 -5.50 20.48 19.82
N ILE A 163 -6.27 20.86 18.79
CA ILE A 163 -7.63 21.38 18.95
C ILE A 163 -8.65 20.40 18.38
N GLY A 164 -9.71 20.13 19.14
CA GLY A 164 -10.87 19.37 18.68
C GLY A 164 -11.73 20.20 17.73
N LEU A 165 -12.06 19.64 16.58
CA LEU A 165 -12.80 20.36 15.52
C LEU A 165 -14.19 19.78 15.25
N ASN A 166 -14.57 18.68 15.89
CA ASN A 166 -15.89 18.10 15.69
C ASN A 166 -16.97 18.87 16.45
N SER A 167 -18.19 18.79 15.92
CA SER A 167 -19.39 19.26 16.58
C SER A 167 -20.58 18.40 16.18
N LYS A 168 -21.70 18.55 16.89
CA LYS A 168 -22.99 18.01 16.47
C LYS A 168 -23.56 18.81 15.30
N GLY A 169 -24.48 18.20 14.55
CA GLY A 169 -25.19 18.83 13.44
C GLY A 169 -24.93 18.18 12.10
N ASN A 170 -25.55 18.74 11.06
CA ASN A 170 -25.36 18.31 9.67
C ASN A 170 -23.99 18.75 9.12
N LEU A 171 -23.65 18.37 7.88
CA LEU A 171 -22.30 18.61 7.35
C LEU A 171 -21.97 20.11 7.29
N SER A 172 -22.94 20.94 6.85
CA SER A 172 -22.78 22.39 6.76
C SER A 172 -22.65 23.08 8.14
N GLU A 173 -23.36 22.59 9.15
CA GLU A 173 -23.25 23.08 10.53
C GLU A 173 -21.88 22.77 11.12
N ARG A 174 -21.39 21.53 10.92
CA ARG A 174 -20.05 21.09 11.33
C ARG A 174 -18.96 21.92 10.64
N ASP A 175 -19.08 22.14 9.32
CA ASP A 175 -18.20 23.03 8.55
C ASP A 175 -18.16 24.45 9.12
N ARG A 176 -19.34 25.00 9.49
CA ARG A 176 -19.42 26.35 10.06
C ARG A 176 -18.75 26.40 11.43
N ARG A 177 -19.01 25.43 12.30
CA ARG A 177 -18.46 25.39 13.65
C ARG A 177 -16.95 25.18 13.65
N ALA A 178 -16.45 24.21 12.87
CA ALA A 178 -15.03 24.00 12.68
C ALA A 178 -14.33 25.26 12.13
N ALA A 179 -14.96 25.99 11.21
CA ALA A 179 -14.40 27.24 10.70
C ALA A 179 -14.28 28.31 11.79
N GLU A 180 -15.25 28.43 12.70
CA GLU A 180 -15.18 29.35 13.85
C GLU A 180 -13.98 28.98 14.74
N LEU A 181 -13.87 27.72 15.15
CA LEU A 181 -12.77 27.22 16.00
C LEU A 181 -11.40 27.46 15.37
N ILE A 182 -11.23 27.16 14.08
CA ILE A 182 -9.99 27.38 13.34
C ILE A 182 -9.62 28.87 13.31
N ASN A 183 -10.58 29.75 13.07
CA ASN A 183 -10.34 31.19 13.04
C ASN A 183 -10.00 31.76 14.42
N ASP A 184 -10.71 31.33 15.46
CA ASP A 184 -10.48 31.76 16.83
C ASP A 184 -9.07 31.35 17.29
N TYR A 185 -8.72 30.08 17.05
CA TYR A 185 -7.37 29.58 17.31
C TYR A 185 -6.31 30.33 16.50
N SER A 186 -6.57 30.57 15.21
CA SER A 186 -5.62 31.23 14.32
C SER A 186 -5.39 32.70 14.69
N ARG A 187 -6.38 33.36 15.28
CA ARG A 187 -6.24 34.73 15.82
C ARG A 187 -5.44 34.74 17.11
N ALA A 188 -5.69 33.79 18.01
CA ALA A 188 -4.99 33.69 19.29
C ALA A 188 -3.50 33.31 19.13
N HIS A 189 -3.15 32.49 18.13
CA HIS A 189 -1.81 31.91 17.99
C HIS A 189 -1.08 32.35 16.72
N SER A 190 -0.98 33.67 16.47
CA SER A 190 -0.51 34.24 15.18
C SER A 190 0.88 33.75 14.69
N ASP A 191 1.73 33.22 15.58
CA ASP A 191 3.06 32.65 15.33
C ASP A 191 3.06 31.13 15.00
N SER A 192 1.88 30.50 15.05
CA SER A 192 1.70 29.08 14.76
C SER A 192 1.24 28.83 13.31
N THR A 193 1.45 27.62 12.81
CA THR A 193 0.80 27.03 11.66
C THR A 193 -0.14 25.94 12.16
N LEU A 194 -1.40 25.98 11.73
CA LEU A 194 -2.40 24.98 12.10
C LEU A 194 -2.55 23.97 10.94
N LEU A 195 -2.25 22.69 11.19
CA LEU A 195 -2.57 21.60 10.27
C LEU A 195 -3.89 20.96 10.68
N VAL A 196 -4.89 21.04 9.81
CA VAL A 196 -6.24 20.51 10.00
C VAL A 196 -6.39 19.16 9.27
N LEU A 197 -6.63 18.09 10.02
CA LEU A 197 -7.07 16.79 9.50
C LEU A 197 -8.60 16.68 9.68
N PHE A 198 -9.31 16.63 8.56
CA PHE A 198 -10.77 16.56 8.51
C PHE A 198 -11.21 15.72 7.32
N GLY A 199 -12.41 15.15 7.36
CA GLY A 199 -12.96 14.25 6.38
C GLY A 199 -12.90 14.85 4.99
N GLU A 200 -12.49 14.05 4.01
CA GLU A 200 -12.14 14.52 2.67
C GLU A 200 -13.25 15.31 1.97
N LEU A 201 -14.51 15.08 2.32
CA LEU A 201 -15.66 15.80 1.78
C LEU A 201 -15.75 17.24 2.29
N HIS A 202 -15.29 17.50 3.52
CA HIS A 202 -15.22 18.84 4.12
C HIS A 202 -14.04 19.64 3.58
N ILE A 203 -12.94 18.97 3.22
CA ILE A 203 -11.72 19.57 2.69
C ILE A 203 -11.84 19.80 1.17
N VAL A 204 -12.75 20.69 0.79
CA VAL A 204 -12.97 21.12 -0.59
C VAL A 204 -12.96 22.64 -0.65
N SER A 205 -12.41 23.23 -1.72
CA SER A 205 -12.18 24.69 -1.80
C SER A 205 -13.42 25.55 -1.58
N ASP A 206 -14.64 25.03 -1.79
CA ASP A 206 -15.92 25.73 -1.58
C ASP A 206 -16.67 25.35 -0.27
N LYS A 207 -16.02 24.60 0.63
CA LYS A 207 -16.55 24.09 1.92
C LYS A 207 -15.86 24.72 3.13
N LEU A 208 -15.36 23.92 4.08
CA LEU A 208 -14.67 24.38 5.28
C LEU A 208 -13.55 25.40 4.98
N PRO A 209 -12.61 25.16 4.04
CA PRO A 209 -11.59 26.14 3.67
C PRO A 209 -12.15 27.52 3.27
N LYS A 210 -13.25 27.56 2.50
CA LYS A 210 -13.88 28.84 2.10
C LYS A 210 -14.41 29.61 3.31
N ARG A 211 -15.02 28.91 4.25
CA ARG A 211 -15.58 29.51 5.48
C ARG A 211 -14.48 30.08 6.38
N VAL A 212 -13.33 29.38 6.45
CA VAL A 212 -12.16 29.88 7.17
C VAL A 212 -11.57 31.10 6.45
N ALA A 213 -11.37 31.03 5.13
CA ALA A 213 -10.85 32.12 4.32
C ALA A 213 -11.63 33.44 4.47
N ALA A 214 -12.95 33.36 4.66
CA ALA A 214 -13.80 34.54 4.82
C ALA A 214 -13.51 35.37 6.09
N LYS A 215 -12.83 34.79 7.10
CA LYS A 215 -12.52 35.44 8.39
C LYS A 215 -11.03 35.52 8.70
N LEU A 216 -10.16 34.85 7.92
CA LEU A 216 -8.71 34.97 8.06
C LEU A 216 -8.20 36.32 7.53
N PRO A 217 -7.09 36.85 8.08
CA PRO A 217 -6.43 38.03 7.52
C PRO A 217 -6.05 37.81 6.06
N LYS A 218 -6.15 38.83 5.20
CA LYS A 218 -5.91 38.71 3.75
C LYS A 218 -4.51 38.17 3.40
N GLN A 219 -3.51 38.45 4.24
CA GLN A 219 -2.14 37.97 4.11
C GLN A 219 -1.93 36.52 4.55
N ALA A 220 -2.89 35.92 5.28
CA ALA A 220 -2.79 34.56 5.78
C ALA A 220 -3.05 33.56 4.64
N LYS A 221 -2.00 32.87 4.21
CA LYS A 221 -2.10 31.82 3.18
C LYS A 221 -2.70 30.54 3.75
N GLN A 222 -3.40 29.82 2.89
CA GLN A 222 -3.94 28.50 3.18
C GLN A 222 -3.44 27.52 2.12
N CYS A 223 -3.29 26.25 2.48
CA CYS A 223 -2.98 25.18 1.55
C CYS A 223 -3.97 24.03 1.73
N ILE A 224 -4.60 23.57 0.65
CA ILE A 224 -5.54 22.46 0.62
C ILE A 224 -4.82 21.26 0.00
N ILE A 225 -4.80 20.14 0.71
CA ILE A 225 -4.19 18.88 0.27
C ILE A 225 -5.28 17.81 0.26
N HIS A 226 -5.75 17.49 -0.94
CA HIS A 226 -6.62 16.35 -1.20
C HIS A 226 -5.81 15.05 -1.20
N GLN A 227 -6.41 13.93 -0.81
CA GLN A 227 -5.76 12.61 -0.86
C GLN A 227 -6.53 11.66 -1.77
N ASN A 228 -5.83 11.00 -2.68
CA ASN A 228 -6.33 9.88 -3.51
C ASN A 228 -7.69 10.19 -4.19
N LEU A 229 -7.80 11.37 -4.80
CA LEU A 229 -8.97 11.75 -5.60
C LEU A 229 -9.08 10.85 -6.83
N ASP A 230 -10.19 10.13 -6.94
CA ASP A 230 -10.42 9.15 -8.01
C ASP A 230 -10.25 9.76 -9.41
N GLY A 231 -10.81 10.95 -9.64
CA GLY A 231 -10.75 11.62 -10.93
C GLY A 231 -9.33 11.98 -11.36
N VAL A 232 -8.47 12.36 -10.40
CA VAL A 232 -7.05 12.68 -10.65
C VAL A 232 -6.27 11.42 -11.01
N TYR A 233 -6.50 10.31 -10.30
CA TYR A 233 -5.87 9.03 -10.63
C TYR A 233 -6.14 8.64 -12.09
N TRP A 234 -7.40 8.72 -12.52
CA TRP A 234 -7.77 8.33 -13.89
C TRP A 234 -7.27 9.32 -14.95
N GLN A 235 -7.31 10.63 -14.68
CA GLN A 235 -6.80 11.64 -15.62
C GLN A 235 -5.29 11.64 -15.75
N SER A 236 -4.56 11.27 -14.70
CA SER A 236 -3.09 11.22 -14.74
C SER A 236 -2.56 10.00 -15.47
N GLY A 237 -3.39 9.02 -15.84
CA GLY A 237 -2.93 7.76 -16.43
C GLY A 237 -2.60 6.66 -15.40
N GLY A 238 -2.89 6.89 -14.12
CA GLY A 238 -2.71 5.92 -13.03
C GLY A 238 -1.67 6.38 -12.00
N ASP A 239 -0.44 5.89 -12.11
CA ASP A 239 0.66 6.23 -11.19
C ASP A 239 1.72 7.17 -11.79
N ASP A 240 1.42 7.77 -12.94
CA ASP A 240 2.28 8.72 -13.64
C ASP A 240 2.46 10.03 -12.85
N ALA A 241 1.50 10.40 -11.98
CA ALA A 241 1.58 11.60 -11.14
C ALA A 241 1.18 11.33 -9.68
N SER A 242 2.17 11.24 -8.78
CA SER A 242 1.94 11.09 -7.32
C SER A 242 1.50 12.39 -6.63
N LEU A 243 1.77 13.55 -7.24
CA LEU A 243 1.37 14.85 -6.72
C LEU A 243 0.96 15.74 -7.90
N VAL A 244 -0.22 16.32 -7.80
CA VAL A 244 -0.74 17.26 -8.78
C VAL A 244 -1.16 18.56 -8.11
N ARG A 245 -1.10 19.65 -8.86
CA ARG A 245 -1.48 21.00 -8.45
C ARG A 245 -2.64 21.50 -9.31
N PHE A 246 -3.73 21.89 -8.67
CA PHE A 246 -4.87 22.57 -9.33
C PHE A 246 -4.72 24.09 -9.33
N SER A 247 -4.08 24.63 -8.28
CA SER A 247 -3.74 26.05 -8.14
C SER A 247 -2.55 26.21 -7.20
N GLN A 248 -2.02 27.42 -7.03
CA GLN A 248 -0.92 27.68 -6.11
C GLN A 248 -1.15 27.13 -4.68
N ASN A 249 -2.41 27.03 -4.24
CA ASN A 249 -2.77 26.68 -2.87
C ASN A 249 -3.59 25.38 -2.76
N GLU A 250 -3.79 24.63 -3.86
CA GLU A 250 -4.64 23.44 -3.87
C GLU A 250 -3.97 22.30 -4.64
N PHE A 251 -3.71 21.20 -3.93
CA PHE A 251 -2.97 20.04 -4.40
C PHE A 251 -3.77 18.76 -4.19
N SER A 252 -3.50 17.73 -4.99
CA SER A 252 -3.92 16.36 -4.68
C SER A 252 -2.72 15.43 -4.68
N LEU A 253 -2.58 14.70 -3.58
CA LEU A 253 -1.60 13.65 -3.42
C LEU A 253 -2.23 12.29 -3.74
N GLN A 254 -1.69 11.62 -4.74
CA GLN A 254 -2.01 10.24 -5.08
C GLN A 254 -0.94 9.35 -4.45
N SER A 255 -1.36 8.51 -3.52
CA SER A 255 -0.48 7.58 -2.78
C SER A 255 -0.97 6.14 -2.82
N SER A 256 -2.11 5.93 -3.48
CA SER A 256 -2.75 4.65 -3.68
C SER A 256 -3.75 4.75 -4.83
N PRO A 257 -4.02 3.65 -5.56
CA PRO A 257 -5.15 3.62 -6.45
C PRO A 257 -6.49 3.69 -5.69
N PRO A 258 -7.57 4.17 -6.32
CA PRO A 258 -8.86 4.40 -5.66
C PRO A 258 -9.50 3.15 -5.06
N TRP A 259 -9.34 1.98 -5.70
CA TRP A 259 -9.98 0.75 -5.22
C TRP A 259 -9.46 0.27 -3.87
N VAL A 260 -8.21 0.57 -3.50
CA VAL A 260 -7.67 0.20 -2.18
C VAL A 260 -8.32 1.02 -1.06
N LYS A 261 -8.68 2.29 -1.35
CA LYS A 261 -9.46 3.15 -0.44
C LYS A 261 -10.88 2.59 -0.23
N TYR A 262 -11.52 2.11 -1.30
CA TYR A 262 -12.85 1.47 -1.17
C TYR A 262 -12.79 0.07 -0.57
N GLU A 263 -11.69 -0.68 -0.78
CA GLU A 263 -11.44 -1.95 -0.09
C GLU A 263 -11.31 -1.74 1.42
N SER A 264 -10.62 -0.69 1.88
CA SER A 264 -10.55 -0.39 3.31
C SER A 264 -11.91 -0.01 3.90
N MET A 265 -12.79 0.60 3.10
CA MET A 265 -14.17 0.90 3.49
C MET A 265 -15.02 -0.36 3.62
N LEU A 266 -14.97 -1.28 2.65
CA LEU A 266 -15.64 -2.59 2.74
C LEU A 266 -15.21 -3.34 3.99
N TYR A 267 -13.90 -3.45 4.19
CA TYR A 267 -13.34 -4.12 5.36
C TYR A 267 -13.85 -3.49 6.66
N TRP A 268 -13.90 -2.16 6.76
CA TRP A 268 -14.42 -1.51 7.95
C TRP A 268 -15.91 -1.82 8.21
N TYR A 269 -16.76 -1.81 7.17
CA TYR A 269 -18.18 -2.14 7.32
C TYR A 269 -18.42 -3.61 7.69
N GLU A 270 -17.71 -4.53 7.04
CA GLU A 270 -17.80 -5.97 7.31
C GLU A 270 -17.42 -6.31 8.76
N ASN A 271 -16.48 -5.56 9.34
CA ASN A 271 -15.99 -5.78 10.70
C ASN A 271 -16.65 -4.84 11.73
N LEU A 272 -17.62 -3.99 11.34
CA LEU A 272 -18.26 -3.02 12.24
C LEU A 272 -19.14 -3.67 13.33
N ALA A 273 -19.60 -4.91 13.09
CA ALA A 273 -20.47 -5.66 14.00
C ALA A 273 -19.70 -6.47 15.05
N GLU A 274 -18.38 -6.61 14.91
CA GLU A 274 -17.52 -7.41 15.79
C GLU A 274 -16.49 -6.52 16.49
N ASP A 275 -16.83 -5.92 17.64
CA ASP A 275 -15.87 -5.09 18.37
C ASP A 275 -15.89 -5.33 19.88
N VAL A 276 -14.76 -5.85 20.39
CA VAL A 276 -14.29 -5.56 21.76
C VAL A 276 -12.81 -5.18 21.80
N GLU A 277 -11.97 -5.62 20.87
CA GLU A 277 -10.60 -5.12 20.72
C GLU A 277 -10.28 -4.98 19.24
N PHE A 278 -10.07 -3.75 18.75
CA PHE A 278 -9.57 -3.52 17.38
C PHE A 278 -8.07 -3.88 17.29
N ASP A 279 -7.73 -5.12 17.64
CA ASP A 279 -6.50 -5.76 17.24
C ASP A 279 -6.71 -6.34 15.84
N LEU A 280 -5.71 -6.18 14.98
CA LEU A 280 -5.75 -6.77 13.64
C LEU A 280 -5.83 -8.29 13.80
N HIS A 281 -7.00 -8.87 13.51
CA HIS A 281 -7.30 -10.25 13.08
C HIS A 281 -8.59 -10.74 13.75
N HIS A 282 -9.43 -11.47 12.98
CA HIS A 282 -10.79 -12.00 13.28
C HIS A 282 -11.95 -11.03 12.90
N SER A 283 -13.07 -11.40 12.26
CA SER A 283 -13.61 -12.69 11.77
C SER A 283 -14.64 -12.52 10.62
N VAL A 284 -14.76 -13.59 9.80
CA VAL A 284 -15.95 -14.22 9.17
C VAL A 284 -16.76 -13.50 8.07
N MET A 285 -16.85 -14.16 6.90
CA MET A 285 -18.08 -14.47 6.17
C MET A 285 -17.82 -15.67 5.24
N ASP A 286 -18.61 -16.75 5.29
CA ASP A 286 -18.49 -17.89 4.34
C ASP A 286 -18.65 -17.43 2.88
N SER A 287 -19.45 -16.39 2.63
CA SER A 287 -19.58 -15.72 1.33
C SER A 287 -18.32 -14.99 0.87
N ALA A 288 -17.44 -14.57 1.80
CA ALA A 288 -16.19 -13.90 1.46
C ALA A 288 -15.16 -14.88 0.87
N SER A 289 -15.23 -16.18 1.19
CA SER A 289 -14.33 -17.20 0.65
C SER A 289 -14.68 -17.58 -0.79
N GLU A 290 -15.96 -17.73 -1.10
CA GLU A 290 -16.45 -17.92 -2.48
C GLU A 290 -16.11 -16.70 -3.34
N GLU A 291 -16.43 -15.49 -2.86
CA GLU A 291 -16.11 -14.26 -3.59
C GLU A 291 -14.59 -14.07 -3.77
N ALA A 292 -13.78 -14.44 -2.78
CA ALA A 292 -12.33 -14.39 -2.91
C ALA A 292 -11.79 -15.36 -3.95
N SER A 293 -12.41 -16.53 -4.09
CA SER A 293 -12.05 -17.52 -5.11
C SER A 293 -12.41 -17.03 -6.52
N GLU A 294 -13.59 -16.42 -6.68
CA GLU A 294 -13.97 -15.76 -7.94
C GLU A 294 -13.03 -14.60 -8.29
N ASN A 295 -12.72 -13.73 -7.32
CA ASN A 295 -11.79 -12.61 -7.50
C ASN A 295 -10.37 -13.11 -7.84
N PHE A 296 -9.92 -14.19 -7.21
CA PHE A 296 -8.65 -14.85 -7.50
C PHE A 296 -8.61 -15.35 -8.95
N LEU A 297 -9.62 -16.12 -9.38
CA LEU A 297 -9.73 -16.64 -10.74
C LEU A 297 -9.82 -15.49 -11.75
N PHE A 298 -10.60 -14.44 -11.44
CA PHE A 298 -10.68 -13.23 -12.24
C PHE A 298 -9.29 -12.60 -12.43
N TYR A 299 -8.50 -12.42 -11.37
CA TYR A 299 -7.13 -11.90 -11.49
C TYR A 299 -6.22 -12.82 -12.31
N CYS A 300 -6.30 -14.14 -12.11
CA CYS A 300 -5.57 -15.12 -12.91
C CYS A 300 -5.87 -14.95 -14.41
N GLY A 301 -7.16 -14.94 -14.80
CA GLY A 301 -7.57 -14.81 -16.20
C GLY A 301 -7.22 -13.47 -16.83
N LYS A 302 -7.39 -12.38 -16.08
CA LYS A 302 -7.03 -11.04 -16.53
C LYS A 302 -5.52 -10.88 -16.74
N ILE A 303 -4.71 -11.34 -15.80
CA ILE A 303 -3.24 -11.28 -15.94
C ILE A 303 -2.75 -12.22 -17.04
N ASN A 304 -3.30 -13.43 -17.14
CA ASN A 304 -2.99 -14.39 -18.21
C ASN A 304 -3.16 -13.76 -19.60
N ARG A 305 -4.24 -13.00 -19.80
CA ARG A 305 -4.50 -12.25 -21.03
C ARG A 305 -3.50 -11.11 -21.24
N SER A 306 -3.37 -10.20 -20.27
CA SER A 306 -2.56 -8.98 -20.44
C SER A 306 -1.07 -9.22 -20.51
N PHE A 307 -0.59 -10.33 -19.96
CA PHE A 307 0.81 -10.75 -20.12
C PHE A 307 1.01 -11.70 -21.31
N ASN A 308 -0.07 -12.06 -22.01
CA ASN A 308 -0.08 -13.04 -23.10
C ASN A 308 0.61 -14.36 -22.70
N LEU A 309 0.24 -14.90 -21.54
CA LEU A 309 0.89 -16.08 -20.94
C LEU A 309 0.46 -17.38 -21.61
N GLY A 310 -0.73 -17.42 -22.22
CA GLY A 310 -1.18 -18.54 -23.03
C GLY A 310 -1.61 -19.77 -22.24
N LEU A 311 -2.05 -19.61 -21.00
CA LEU A 311 -2.67 -20.67 -20.20
C LEU A 311 -4.13 -20.85 -20.58
N HIS A 312 -4.62 -22.09 -20.51
CA HIS A 312 -6.03 -22.42 -20.76
C HIS A 312 -6.90 -22.10 -19.53
N GLU A 313 -8.20 -21.92 -19.71
CA GLU A 313 -9.12 -21.64 -18.59
C GLU A 313 -9.09 -22.75 -17.52
N SER A 314 -9.04 -24.02 -17.95
CA SER A 314 -8.89 -25.17 -17.05
C SER A 314 -7.58 -25.16 -16.24
N ASP A 315 -6.53 -24.49 -16.73
CA ASP A 315 -5.32 -24.28 -15.93
C ASP A 315 -5.60 -23.29 -14.79
N LEU A 316 -6.34 -22.23 -15.07
CA LEU A 316 -6.60 -21.14 -14.12
C LEU A 316 -7.55 -21.57 -12.99
N GLU A 317 -8.43 -22.53 -13.27
CA GLU A 317 -9.40 -23.08 -12.32
C GLU A 317 -8.80 -24.14 -11.38
N ASP A 318 -7.60 -24.65 -11.68
CA ASP A 318 -6.97 -25.69 -10.85
C ASP A 318 -6.25 -25.08 -9.63
N PHE A 319 -7.04 -24.70 -8.64
CA PHE A 319 -6.55 -24.24 -7.35
C PHE A 319 -7.49 -24.60 -6.20
N ASN A 320 -6.93 -24.64 -4.98
CA ASN A 320 -7.69 -24.51 -3.76
C ASN A 320 -7.22 -23.27 -3.00
N LEU A 321 -8.14 -22.40 -2.59
CA LEU A 321 -7.84 -21.21 -1.80
C LEU A 321 -8.40 -21.39 -0.39
N PHE A 322 -7.52 -21.36 0.60
CA PHE A 322 -7.84 -21.51 2.02
C PHE A 322 -7.68 -20.19 2.76
N ASP A 323 -8.63 -19.89 3.64
CA ASP A 323 -8.59 -18.73 4.52
C ASP A 323 -8.21 -19.10 5.97
N GLN A 324 -8.37 -18.15 6.89
CA GLN A 324 -8.11 -18.36 8.32
C GLN A 324 -9.06 -19.39 8.95
N ASN A 325 -10.30 -19.52 8.46
CA ASN A 325 -11.29 -20.44 9.00
C ASN A 325 -10.94 -21.91 8.66
N GLN A 326 -10.21 -22.10 7.56
CA GLN A 326 -9.75 -23.42 7.10
C GLN A 326 -8.30 -23.73 7.52
N LEU A 327 -7.80 -23.07 8.57
CA LEU A 327 -6.40 -23.21 8.99
C LEU A 327 -6.02 -24.65 9.38
N ASP A 328 -6.92 -25.42 9.97
CA ASP A 328 -6.62 -26.81 10.36
C ASP A 328 -6.29 -27.69 9.15
N ILE A 329 -7.03 -27.52 8.05
CA ILE A 329 -6.77 -28.21 6.77
C ILE A 329 -5.38 -27.82 6.25
N VAL A 330 -5.05 -26.52 6.32
CA VAL A 330 -3.75 -26.00 5.87
C VAL A 330 -2.61 -26.59 6.71
N LEU A 331 -2.76 -26.66 8.03
CA LEU A 331 -1.76 -27.21 8.93
C LEU A 331 -1.54 -28.71 8.68
N ASP A 332 -2.60 -29.50 8.50
CA ASP A 332 -2.50 -30.91 8.12
C ASP A 332 -1.73 -31.10 6.80
N ARG A 333 -2.07 -30.32 5.77
CA ARG A 333 -1.37 -30.37 4.47
C ARG A 333 0.10 -29.96 4.58
N ILE A 334 0.43 -28.98 5.41
CA ILE A 334 1.82 -28.57 5.67
C ILE A 334 2.61 -29.72 6.31
N GLN A 335 2.04 -30.43 7.29
CA GLN A 335 2.72 -31.53 8.00
C GLN A 335 3.03 -32.72 7.09
N LYS A 336 2.27 -32.91 6.01
CA LYS A 336 2.51 -33.96 5.00
C LYS A 336 3.75 -33.72 4.13
N ALA A 337 4.40 -32.55 4.22
CA ALA A 337 5.61 -32.29 3.45
C ALA A 337 6.83 -33.09 3.96
N LYS A 338 7.56 -33.74 3.04
CA LYS A 338 8.71 -34.60 3.37
C LYS A 338 9.91 -33.86 3.98
N SER A 339 9.98 -32.54 3.87
CA SER A 339 11.12 -31.71 4.32
C SER A 339 10.77 -30.95 5.59
N SER A 340 11.40 -31.31 6.70
CA SER A 340 11.23 -30.63 8.00
C SER A 340 11.57 -29.13 7.94
N SER A 341 12.55 -28.74 7.11
CA SER A 341 12.88 -27.33 6.89
C SER A 341 11.76 -26.56 6.18
N LEU A 342 11.06 -27.20 5.23
CA LEU A 342 9.92 -26.60 4.53
C LEU A 342 8.69 -26.52 5.43
N VAL A 343 8.41 -27.55 6.23
CA VAL A 343 7.37 -27.52 7.26
C VAL A 343 7.58 -26.31 8.19
N LYS A 344 8.78 -26.19 8.77
CA LYS A 344 9.13 -25.04 9.63
C LYS A 344 8.98 -23.70 8.92
N TRP A 345 9.28 -23.63 7.62
CA TRP A 345 9.12 -22.41 6.84
C TRP A 345 7.67 -22.02 6.60
N GLN A 346 6.81 -22.98 6.24
CA GLN A 346 5.38 -22.75 5.99
C GLN A 346 4.65 -22.38 7.29
N ILE A 347 4.95 -23.06 8.41
CA ILE A 347 4.42 -22.70 9.73
C ILE A 347 4.80 -21.26 10.11
N GLU A 348 6.02 -20.82 9.81
CA GLU A 348 6.41 -19.44 10.05
C GLU A 348 5.65 -18.44 9.17
N GLN A 349 5.21 -18.83 7.96
CA GLN A 349 4.37 -17.98 7.12
C GLN A 349 2.97 -17.83 7.70
N VAL A 350 2.38 -18.92 8.21
CA VAL A 350 1.11 -18.92 8.94
C VAL A 350 1.18 -17.99 10.15
N ARG A 351 2.19 -18.15 11.02
CA ARG A 351 2.39 -17.30 12.22
C ARG A 351 2.51 -15.81 11.91
N ARG A 352 3.00 -15.47 10.72
CA ARG A 352 3.17 -14.08 10.27
C ARG A 352 1.99 -13.56 9.44
N ALA A 353 0.88 -14.30 9.41
CA ALA A 353 -0.31 -14.04 8.61
C ALA A 353 0.02 -13.71 7.14
N LYS A 354 0.96 -14.46 6.54
CA LYS A 354 1.37 -14.27 5.14
C LYS A 354 0.52 -15.12 4.20
N ALA A 355 0.21 -14.55 3.04
CA ALA A 355 -0.34 -15.31 1.93
C ALA A 355 0.80 -16.07 1.22
N PHE A 356 0.62 -17.36 0.97
CA PHE A 356 1.61 -18.20 0.28
C PHE A 356 0.98 -19.44 -0.38
N LYS A 357 1.73 -20.07 -1.30
CA LYS A 357 1.40 -21.35 -1.92
C LYS A 357 1.98 -22.50 -1.10
N LEU A 358 1.20 -23.54 -0.83
CA LEU A 358 1.70 -24.77 -0.21
C LEU A 358 2.56 -25.54 -1.23
N THR A 359 3.71 -26.04 -0.79
CA THR A 359 4.78 -26.42 -1.73
C THR A 359 4.52 -27.67 -2.57
N ASN A 360 3.50 -28.48 -2.25
CA ASN A 360 3.29 -29.81 -2.84
C ASN A 360 1.98 -29.96 -3.62
N THR A 361 1.19 -28.90 -3.68
CA THR A 361 -0.17 -28.92 -4.20
C THR A 361 -0.47 -27.59 -4.89
N ARG A 362 -1.62 -27.51 -5.55
CA ARG A 362 -2.18 -26.24 -6.06
C ARG A 362 -3.01 -25.54 -5.00
N ASP A 363 -2.52 -25.58 -3.76
CA ASP A 363 -3.19 -24.99 -2.61
C ASP A 363 -2.53 -23.68 -2.21
N TYR A 364 -3.36 -22.71 -1.87
CA TYR A 364 -2.96 -21.38 -1.47
C TYR A 364 -3.60 -21.06 -0.13
N TYR A 365 -2.85 -20.45 0.77
CA TYR A 365 -3.38 -19.93 2.02
C TYR A 365 -3.33 -18.42 1.99
N CYS A 366 -4.47 -17.79 2.30
CA CYS A 366 -4.64 -16.35 2.39
C CYS A 366 -5.45 -16.02 3.63
N PRO A 367 -4.82 -15.66 4.77
CA PRO A 367 -5.56 -15.50 6.02
C PRO A 367 -6.59 -14.38 5.97
N HIS A 368 -6.37 -13.37 5.11
CA HIS A 368 -7.28 -12.25 4.88
C HIS A 368 -7.18 -11.86 3.41
N PHE A 369 -8.32 -11.65 2.77
CA PHE A 369 -8.36 -11.30 1.36
C PHE A 369 -8.09 -9.81 1.15
N SER A 370 -7.28 -9.52 0.14
CA SER A 370 -7.14 -8.16 -0.41
C SER A 370 -6.71 -8.29 -1.86
N VAL A 371 -7.02 -7.28 -2.68
CA VAL A 371 -6.58 -7.18 -4.07
C VAL A 371 -5.08 -7.47 -4.20
N ASN A 372 -4.28 -6.91 -3.29
CA ASN A 372 -2.83 -7.11 -3.28
C ASN A 372 -2.40 -8.55 -2.97
N ARG A 373 -3.08 -9.24 -2.05
CA ARG A 373 -2.75 -10.62 -1.67
C ARG A 373 -3.20 -11.61 -2.75
N LEU A 374 -4.43 -11.44 -3.23
CA LEU A 374 -4.99 -12.29 -4.28
C LEU A 374 -4.20 -12.15 -5.58
N ALA A 375 -3.88 -10.94 -6.02
CA ALA A 375 -3.04 -10.74 -7.21
C ALA A 375 -1.61 -11.31 -7.04
N TYR A 376 -1.08 -11.33 -5.82
CA TYR A 376 0.21 -11.96 -5.53
C TYR A 376 0.12 -13.49 -5.64
N LEU A 377 -0.92 -14.08 -5.06
CA LEU A 377 -1.17 -15.52 -5.17
C LEU A 377 -1.45 -15.92 -6.62
N ALA A 378 -2.17 -15.09 -7.39
CA ALA A 378 -2.41 -15.31 -8.81
C ALA A 378 -1.10 -15.44 -9.58
N GLY A 379 -0.11 -14.58 -9.32
CA GLY A 379 1.21 -14.72 -9.94
C GLY A 379 1.99 -15.96 -9.49
N LEU A 380 1.79 -16.49 -8.27
CA LEU A 380 2.33 -17.79 -7.87
C LEU A 380 1.67 -18.94 -8.63
N HIS A 381 0.36 -18.86 -8.83
CA HIS A 381 -0.43 -19.86 -9.53
C HIS A 381 -0.10 -19.90 -11.03
N LEU A 382 -0.13 -18.75 -11.71
CA LEU A 382 0.26 -18.62 -13.11
C LEU A 382 1.68 -19.14 -13.35
N GLN A 383 2.62 -18.85 -12.45
CA GLN A 383 3.99 -19.35 -12.57
C GLN A 383 4.04 -20.89 -12.59
N ASP A 384 3.27 -21.54 -11.72
CA ASP A 384 3.29 -22.99 -11.57
C ASP A 384 2.77 -23.70 -12.82
N HIS A 385 1.68 -23.17 -13.39
CA HIS A 385 1.12 -23.68 -14.63
C HIS A 385 2.03 -23.45 -15.82
N LEU A 386 2.62 -22.26 -15.96
CA LEU A 386 3.54 -21.99 -17.05
C LEU A 386 4.77 -22.90 -17.03
N ARG A 387 5.28 -23.25 -15.84
CA ARG A 387 6.38 -24.22 -15.73
C ARG A 387 5.95 -25.63 -16.09
N SER A 388 4.76 -26.02 -15.68
CA SER A 388 4.16 -27.31 -16.04
C SER A 388 4.00 -27.41 -17.57
N GLN A 389 3.48 -26.37 -18.22
CA GLN A 389 3.35 -26.26 -19.67
C GLN A 389 4.71 -26.28 -20.39
N ALA A 390 5.71 -25.60 -19.82
CA ALA A 390 7.09 -25.62 -20.32
C ALA A 390 7.84 -26.94 -20.02
N LYS A 391 7.20 -27.91 -19.36
CA LYS A 391 7.81 -29.17 -18.92
C LYS A 391 9.08 -28.96 -18.06
N MET A 392 9.10 -27.89 -17.27
CA MET A 392 10.22 -27.53 -16.41
C MET A 392 9.91 -27.84 -14.93
N PRO A 393 10.91 -28.23 -14.11
CA PRO A 393 10.69 -28.52 -12.69
C PRO A 393 10.12 -27.32 -11.92
N GLY A 394 8.97 -27.49 -11.25
CA GLY A 394 8.31 -26.42 -10.50
C GLY A 394 8.94 -26.07 -9.13
N VAL A 395 8.24 -25.21 -8.38
CA VAL A 395 8.66 -24.76 -7.04
C VAL A 395 8.88 -25.92 -6.07
N SER A 396 8.05 -26.97 -6.13
CA SER A 396 8.18 -28.13 -5.25
C SER A 396 9.55 -28.81 -5.40
N VAL A 397 9.95 -29.10 -6.65
CA VAL A 397 11.23 -29.76 -6.94
C VAL A 397 12.41 -28.89 -6.50
N ALA A 398 12.34 -27.59 -6.79
CA ALA A 398 13.40 -26.64 -6.43
C ALA A 398 13.61 -26.54 -4.92
N LEU A 399 12.52 -26.45 -4.14
CA LEU A 399 12.57 -26.31 -2.69
C LEU A 399 12.93 -27.62 -1.95
N HIS A 400 12.62 -28.79 -2.53
CA HIS A 400 13.04 -30.09 -1.99
C HIS A 400 14.48 -30.46 -2.33
N SER A 401 15.11 -29.78 -3.29
CA SER A 401 16.51 -30.00 -3.65
C SER A 401 17.45 -29.88 -2.43
N LYS A 402 18.56 -30.61 -2.43
CA LYS A 402 19.65 -30.41 -1.45
C LYS A 402 20.49 -29.18 -1.78
N SER A 403 20.39 -28.67 -3.01
CA SER A 403 21.20 -27.56 -3.51
C SER A 403 20.65 -26.21 -3.07
N ARG A 404 21.52 -25.33 -2.57
CA ARG A 404 21.14 -24.01 -2.02
C ARG A 404 20.71 -23.03 -3.11
N ASP A 405 21.39 -23.05 -4.26
CA ASP A 405 21.02 -22.29 -5.45
C ASP A 405 19.60 -22.66 -5.91
N LYS A 406 19.29 -23.95 -6.02
CA LYS A 406 17.95 -24.42 -6.41
C LYS A 406 16.89 -23.96 -5.42
N ARG A 407 17.16 -24.02 -4.11
CA ARG A 407 16.22 -23.50 -3.10
C ARG A 407 16.04 -21.99 -3.18
N PHE A 408 17.13 -21.25 -3.35
CA PHE A 408 17.08 -19.79 -3.54
C PHE A 408 16.24 -19.41 -4.75
N LEU A 409 16.52 -20.03 -5.90
CA LEU A 409 15.85 -19.77 -7.17
C LEU A 409 14.39 -20.24 -7.14
N GLY A 410 14.11 -21.33 -6.41
CA GLY A 410 12.76 -21.81 -6.11
C GLY A 410 11.92 -20.82 -5.31
N PHE A 411 12.52 -19.88 -4.57
CA PHE A 411 11.80 -18.74 -4.00
C PHE A 411 11.81 -17.53 -4.93
N PHE A 412 12.96 -17.22 -5.53
CA PHE A 412 13.16 -16.00 -6.31
C PHE A 412 12.19 -15.90 -7.50
N HIS A 413 12.15 -16.90 -8.38
CA HIS A 413 11.35 -16.85 -9.61
C HIS A 413 9.83 -16.77 -9.36
N PRO A 414 9.21 -17.61 -8.50
CA PRO A 414 7.79 -17.45 -8.20
C PRO A 414 7.48 -16.10 -7.54
N MET A 415 8.33 -15.63 -6.62
CA MET A 415 8.10 -14.35 -5.95
C MET A 415 8.29 -13.14 -6.86
N LEU A 416 9.13 -13.27 -7.91
CA LEU A 416 9.30 -12.27 -8.95
C LEU A 416 7.98 -12.08 -9.71
N LEU A 417 7.42 -13.15 -10.27
CA LEU A 417 6.15 -13.07 -11.01
C LEU A 417 4.99 -12.68 -10.09
N ALA A 418 4.91 -13.24 -8.88
CA ALA A 418 3.91 -12.88 -7.88
C ALA A 418 3.91 -11.39 -7.53
N TYR A 419 5.09 -10.79 -7.32
CA TYR A 419 5.17 -9.36 -7.04
C TYR A 419 4.82 -8.54 -8.27
N LEU A 420 5.31 -8.92 -9.45
CA LEU A 420 5.03 -8.23 -10.71
C LEU A 420 3.52 -8.20 -11.03
N CYS A 421 2.84 -9.35 -10.90
CA CYS A 421 1.39 -9.45 -11.03
C CYS A 421 0.66 -8.49 -10.08
N ALA A 422 1.05 -8.48 -8.81
CA ALA A 422 0.41 -7.61 -7.83
C ALA A 422 0.77 -6.13 -8.00
N LYS A 423 1.93 -5.81 -8.58
CA LYS A 423 2.36 -4.45 -8.92
C LYS A 423 1.61 -3.92 -10.14
N VAL A 424 1.32 -4.75 -11.12
CA VAL A 424 0.48 -4.40 -12.27
C VAL A 424 -0.96 -4.12 -11.84
N ILE A 425 -1.49 -4.91 -10.91
CA ILE A 425 -2.82 -4.67 -10.34
C ILE A 425 -2.82 -3.44 -9.41
N ASN A 426 -1.76 -3.21 -8.64
CA ASN A 426 -1.62 -2.02 -7.79
C ASN A 426 -0.26 -1.35 -8.03
N PRO A 427 -0.19 -0.34 -8.91
CA PRO A 427 1.07 0.34 -9.25
C PRO A 427 1.74 0.99 -8.03
N TYR A 428 0.94 1.44 -7.05
CA TYR A 428 1.42 2.04 -5.81
C TYR A 428 1.91 1.02 -4.79
N ARG A 429 1.87 -0.28 -5.09
CA ARG A 429 2.55 -1.30 -4.29
C ARG A 429 4.05 -1.01 -4.30
N LYS A 430 4.65 -1.03 -3.11
CA LYS A 430 6.07 -0.69 -2.91
C LYS A 430 6.85 -1.85 -2.34
N CYS A 431 8.12 -1.89 -2.68
CA CYS A 431 9.12 -2.70 -2.02
C CYS A 431 10.32 -1.81 -1.69
N ASP A 432 11.22 -2.32 -0.86
CA ASP A 432 12.49 -1.66 -0.60
C ASP A 432 13.42 -1.91 -1.80
N LEU A 433 14.14 -0.88 -2.23
CA LEU A 433 15.15 -0.96 -3.29
C LEU A 433 16.56 -0.82 -2.69
N TYR A 434 17.60 -0.67 -3.52
CA TYR A 434 18.99 -0.72 -3.07
C TYR A 434 19.29 0.28 -1.94
N GLN A 435 18.92 1.55 -2.11
CA GLN A 435 19.17 2.59 -1.10
C GLN A 435 18.38 2.35 0.19
N ASP A 436 17.16 1.79 0.10
CA ASP A 436 16.37 1.45 1.28
C ASP A 436 17.01 0.30 2.07
N PHE A 437 17.51 -0.73 1.37
CA PHE A 437 18.24 -1.82 2.01
C PHE A 437 19.55 -1.34 2.62
N LEU A 438 20.28 -0.45 1.94
CA LEU A 438 21.51 0.15 2.43
C LEU A 438 21.26 0.93 3.72
N MET A 439 20.25 1.81 3.72
CA MET A 439 19.84 2.58 4.91
C MET A 439 19.42 1.65 6.05
N GLN A 440 18.63 0.61 5.77
CA GLN A 440 18.21 -0.36 6.78
C GLN A 440 19.39 -1.12 7.38
N SER A 441 20.35 -1.57 6.55
CA SER A 441 21.53 -2.32 6.99
C SER A 441 22.42 -1.52 7.94
N ARG A 442 22.43 -0.18 7.80
CA ARG A 442 23.21 0.76 8.62
C ARG A 442 22.53 1.15 9.94
N ARG A 443 21.30 0.70 10.22
CA ARG A 443 20.61 1.02 11.49
C ARG A 443 21.36 0.42 12.68
N ALA A 444 21.60 1.25 13.71
CA ALA A 444 22.39 0.87 14.89
C ALA A 444 21.79 -0.35 15.64
N LYS A 445 20.49 -0.31 15.96
CA LYS A 445 19.78 -1.35 16.74
C LYS A 445 19.16 -2.48 15.88
N LEU A 446 19.77 -2.84 14.74
CA LEU A 446 19.27 -3.92 13.90
C LEU A 446 19.79 -5.30 14.35
N ASN A 447 18.91 -6.30 14.39
CA ASN A 447 19.28 -7.70 14.63
C ASN A 447 20.46 -8.12 13.69
N PRO A 448 21.55 -8.72 14.22
CA PRO A 448 22.75 -9.03 13.44
C PRO A 448 22.49 -9.92 12.22
N LYS A 449 21.67 -10.97 12.39
CA LYS A 449 21.31 -11.89 11.30
C LYS A 449 20.50 -11.19 10.21
N LYS A 450 19.56 -10.33 10.59
CA LYS A 450 18.82 -9.49 9.63
C LYS A 450 19.75 -8.53 8.89
N ARG A 451 20.72 -7.94 9.58
CA ARG A 451 21.74 -7.06 8.97
C ARG A 451 22.58 -7.81 7.94
N GLU A 452 23.06 -9.00 8.28
CA GLU A 452 23.81 -9.88 7.38
C GLU A 452 23.00 -10.22 6.13
N ASN A 453 21.74 -10.64 6.28
CA ASN A 453 20.88 -10.95 5.14
C ASN A 453 20.59 -9.72 4.26
N LEU A 454 20.49 -8.51 4.82
CA LEU A 454 20.36 -7.28 4.03
C LEU A 454 21.63 -6.96 3.25
N LYS A 455 22.81 -7.16 3.83
CA LYS A 455 24.08 -6.99 3.11
C LYS A 455 24.18 -7.95 1.92
N LEU A 456 23.77 -9.20 2.11
CA LEU A 456 23.74 -10.17 1.02
C LEU A 456 22.75 -9.79 -0.09
N VAL A 457 21.60 -9.21 0.24
CA VAL A 457 20.71 -8.65 -0.80
C VAL A 457 21.45 -7.60 -1.63
N LEU A 458 22.19 -6.67 -1.00
CA LEU A 458 22.99 -5.65 -1.68
C LEU A 458 24.09 -6.26 -2.57
N GLU A 459 24.78 -7.29 -2.09
CA GLU A 459 25.80 -8.02 -2.86
C GLU A 459 25.20 -8.77 -4.06
N LEU A 460 24.00 -9.33 -3.92
CA LEU A 460 23.30 -10.00 -5.03
C LEU A 460 22.84 -9.02 -6.13
N PHE A 461 22.58 -7.75 -5.82
CA PHE A 461 22.37 -6.74 -6.88
C PHE A 461 23.62 -6.56 -7.74
N ALA A 462 24.81 -6.70 -7.16
CA ALA A 462 26.08 -6.55 -7.87
C ALA A 462 26.44 -7.76 -8.76
N LEU A 463 25.74 -8.89 -8.62
CA LEU A 463 25.98 -10.09 -9.45
C LEU A 463 25.73 -9.88 -10.94
N LYS A 464 25.15 -8.75 -11.37
CA LYS A 464 25.11 -8.39 -12.80
C LYS A 464 26.50 -8.40 -13.46
N HIS A 465 27.55 -8.15 -12.67
CA HIS A 465 28.97 -8.20 -13.05
C HIS A 465 29.72 -9.42 -12.50
N GLY A 466 29.02 -10.33 -11.80
CA GLY A 466 29.60 -11.48 -11.14
C GLY A 466 29.54 -12.76 -11.97
N ASP A 467 30.01 -13.84 -11.35
CA ASP A 467 30.00 -15.19 -11.92
C ASP A 467 29.27 -16.20 -11.00
N ILE A 468 29.27 -17.46 -11.44
CA ILE A 468 28.60 -18.58 -10.77
C ILE A 468 29.23 -18.86 -9.39
N GLU A 469 30.56 -18.73 -9.27
CA GLU A 469 31.27 -19.00 -8.02
C GLU A 469 30.93 -17.97 -6.96
N GLN A 470 30.90 -16.69 -7.36
CA GLN A 470 30.49 -15.60 -6.49
C GLN A 470 29.05 -15.82 -5.98
N PHE A 471 28.10 -16.14 -6.86
CA PHE A 471 26.72 -16.42 -6.44
C PHE A 471 26.64 -17.57 -5.44
N ASN A 472 27.30 -18.69 -5.72
CA ASN A 472 27.29 -19.86 -4.84
C ASN A 472 27.96 -19.58 -3.49
N SER A 473 29.00 -18.75 -3.47
CA SER A 473 29.67 -18.29 -2.24
C SER A 473 28.73 -17.46 -1.37
N LEU A 474 28.01 -16.49 -1.95
CA LEU A 474 27.10 -15.60 -1.22
C LEU A 474 25.97 -16.34 -0.49
N ILE A 475 25.43 -17.41 -1.11
CA ILE A 475 24.34 -18.19 -0.54
C ILE A 475 24.83 -19.38 0.31
N LYS A 476 26.15 -19.62 0.37
CA LYS A 476 26.74 -20.73 1.13
C LYS A 476 26.37 -20.62 2.61
N GLY A 477 26.13 -21.77 3.25
CA GLY A 477 25.78 -21.83 4.68
C GLY A 477 24.36 -21.38 5.03
N LYS A 478 23.65 -20.65 4.16
CA LYS A 478 22.30 -20.13 4.47
C LYS A 478 21.27 -21.23 4.63
N ASN A 479 20.40 -21.04 5.62
CA ASN A 479 19.26 -21.90 5.86
C ASN A 479 18.06 -21.47 5.00
N LEU A 480 17.00 -22.28 4.98
CA LEU A 480 15.85 -22.04 4.11
C LEU A 480 15.14 -20.69 4.40
N GLN A 481 15.04 -20.29 5.67
CA GLN A 481 14.43 -19.01 6.06
C GLN A 481 15.22 -17.81 5.56
N ASP A 482 16.55 -17.90 5.64
CA ASP A 482 17.46 -16.86 5.15
C ASP A 482 17.41 -16.77 3.63
N LEU A 483 17.46 -17.91 2.94
CA LEU A 483 17.31 -17.96 1.48
C LEU A 483 15.98 -17.34 1.03
N ALA A 484 14.86 -17.69 1.67
CA ALA A 484 13.55 -17.12 1.36
C ALA A 484 13.50 -15.60 1.63
N PHE A 485 14.09 -15.14 2.73
CA PHE A 485 14.15 -13.73 3.09
C PHE A 485 14.91 -12.89 2.07
N ILE A 486 16.06 -13.41 1.61
CA ILE A 486 16.94 -12.75 0.64
C ILE A 486 16.30 -12.79 -0.75
N ALA A 487 15.88 -13.97 -1.20
CA ALA A 487 15.24 -14.18 -2.49
C ALA A 487 14.01 -13.29 -2.67
N LYS A 488 13.14 -13.22 -1.67
CA LYS A 488 11.94 -12.36 -1.70
C LYS A 488 12.26 -10.89 -1.96
N ARG A 489 13.25 -10.35 -1.25
CA ARG A 489 13.63 -8.93 -1.35
C ARG A 489 14.20 -8.60 -2.71
N LEU A 490 15.13 -9.43 -3.18
CA LEU A 490 15.71 -9.26 -4.50
C LEU A 490 14.64 -9.42 -5.58
N ALA A 491 13.80 -10.46 -5.50
CA ALA A 491 12.72 -10.69 -6.45
C ALA A 491 11.74 -9.51 -6.52
N HIS A 492 11.35 -8.94 -5.37
CA HIS A 492 10.45 -7.78 -5.35
C HIS A 492 11.09 -6.56 -5.99
N ALA A 493 12.37 -6.28 -5.71
CA ALA A 493 13.07 -5.15 -6.31
C ALA A 493 13.31 -5.32 -7.82
N VAL A 494 13.64 -6.53 -8.27
CA VAL A 494 13.75 -6.88 -9.70
C VAL A 494 12.40 -6.71 -10.39
N ALA A 495 11.30 -7.17 -9.78
CA ALA A 495 9.95 -7.01 -10.32
C ALA A 495 9.50 -5.53 -10.37
N ASP A 496 9.83 -4.74 -9.35
CA ASP A 496 9.54 -3.30 -9.32
C ASP A 496 10.27 -2.56 -10.45
N THR A 497 11.53 -2.95 -10.69
CA THR A 497 12.32 -2.44 -11.83
C THR A 497 11.73 -2.89 -13.16
N LEU A 498 11.35 -4.16 -13.30
CA LEU A 498 10.69 -4.66 -14.51
C LEU A 498 9.41 -3.89 -14.82
N TYR A 499 8.63 -3.55 -13.80
CA TYR A 499 7.42 -2.76 -13.98
C TYR A 499 7.74 -1.33 -14.49
N HIS A 500 8.62 -0.60 -13.80
CA HIS A 500 8.85 0.81 -14.12
C HIS A 500 9.74 1.06 -15.34
N GLU A 501 10.68 0.16 -15.65
CA GLU A 501 11.65 0.34 -16.72
C GLU A 501 11.27 -0.36 -18.02
N PHE A 502 10.45 -1.41 -17.94
CA PHE A 502 10.14 -2.27 -19.10
C PHE A 502 8.64 -2.39 -19.36
N PHE A 503 7.81 -2.67 -18.36
CA PHE A 503 6.38 -2.86 -18.59
C PHE A 503 5.73 -1.60 -19.18
N THR A 504 6.09 -0.43 -18.64
CA THR A 504 5.56 0.86 -19.10
C THR A 504 6.28 1.43 -20.31
N LEU A 505 7.61 1.21 -20.43
CA LEU A 505 8.46 1.90 -21.41
C LEU A 505 9.00 1.01 -22.54
N GLN A 506 9.13 -0.30 -22.33
CA GLN A 506 9.74 -1.25 -23.28
C GLN A 506 9.01 -2.61 -23.32
N PRO A 507 7.76 -2.68 -23.81
CA PRO A 507 6.91 -3.87 -23.61
C PRO A 507 7.43 -5.15 -24.26
N GLU A 508 8.14 -5.07 -25.39
CA GLU A 508 8.76 -6.26 -26.02
C GLU A 508 9.88 -6.85 -25.15
N SER A 509 10.75 -5.99 -24.61
CA SER A 509 11.78 -6.38 -23.66
C SER A 509 11.16 -6.96 -22.39
N PHE A 510 10.07 -6.36 -21.90
CA PHE A 510 9.32 -6.87 -20.75
C PHE A 510 8.80 -8.30 -20.99
N GLN A 511 8.13 -8.55 -22.11
CA GLN A 511 7.62 -9.88 -22.45
C GLN A 511 8.76 -10.89 -22.57
N ARG A 512 9.85 -10.53 -23.25
CA ARG A 512 11.03 -11.39 -23.39
C ARG A 512 11.63 -11.77 -22.04
N ILE A 513 11.86 -10.79 -21.17
CA ILE A 513 12.49 -11.02 -19.85
C ILE A 513 11.56 -11.84 -18.94
N THR A 514 10.27 -11.50 -18.91
CA THR A 514 9.28 -12.23 -18.12
C THR A 514 9.18 -13.69 -18.58
N ARG A 515 9.14 -13.94 -19.90
CA ARG A 515 9.15 -15.28 -20.47
C ARG A 515 10.40 -16.06 -20.07
N LYS A 516 11.60 -15.46 -20.20
CA LYS A 516 12.87 -16.09 -19.76
C LYS A 516 12.79 -16.54 -18.29
N SER A 517 12.25 -15.69 -17.41
CA SER A 517 12.13 -15.99 -15.97
C SER A 517 11.28 -17.22 -15.65
N VAL A 518 10.42 -17.64 -16.59
CA VAL A 518 9.47 -18.73 -16.45
C VAL A 518 9.92 -19.99 -17.20
N THR A 519 10.34 -19.84 -18.46
CA THR A 519 10.61 -20.98 -19.36
C THR A 519 12.03 -21.52 -19.27
N GLU A 520 12.98 -20.74 -18.74
CA GLU A 520 14.37 -21.19 -18.59
C GLU A 520 14.56 -22.03 -17.32
N ALA A 521 15.68 -22.75 -17.30
CA ALA A 521 16.13 -23.49 -16.14
C ALA A 521 16.41 -22.53 -14.98
N TRP A 522 16.03 -22.95 -13.78
CA TRP A 522 16.37 -22.23 -12.55
C TRP A 522 17.76 -22.66 -12.09
N ASP A 523 18.78 -22.06 -12.69
CA ASP A 523 20.19 -22.24 -12.34
C ASP A 523 20.93 -20.89 -12.29
N ALA A 524 22.16 -20.93 -11.75
CA ALA A 524 22.97 -19.74 -11.56
C ALA A 524 23.27 -18.98 -12.88
N PRO A 525 23.68 -19.63 -14.00
CA PRO A 525 23.89 -18.92 -15.26
C PRO A 525 22.67 -18.12 -15.73
N LYS A 526 21.48 -18.74 -15.74
CA LYS A 526 20.25 -18.09 -16.19
C LYS A 526 19.80 -16.99 -15.24
N PHE A 527 19.96 -17.19 -13.94
CA PHE A 527 19.69 -16.17 -12.93
C PHE A 527 20.59 -14.92 -13.12
N ILE A 528 21.90 -15.10 -13.29
CA ILE A 528 22.83 -13.98 -13.51
C ILE A 528 22.49 -13.23 -14.81
N SER A 529 22.17 -13.97 -15.88
CA SER A 529 21.71 -13.37 -17.14
C SER A 529 20.44 -12.55 -16.95
N LEU A 530 19.46 -13.04 -16.19
CA LEU A 530 18.23 -12.33 -15.88
C LEU A 530 18.50 -11.02 -15.12
N ILE A 531 19.36 -11.06 -14.10
CA ILE A 531 19.73 -9.86 -13.34
C ILE A 531 20.43 -8.82 -14.25
N ARG A 532 21.29 -9.27 -15.17
CA ARG A 532 21.92 -8.39 -16.16
C ARG A 532 20.91 -7.75 -17.11
N ASP A 533 19.93 -8.51 -17.57
CA ASP A 533 18.87 -8.04 -18.47
C ASP A 533 17.96 -6.98 -17.82
N VAL A 534 17.68 -7.09 -16.50
CA VAL A 534 16.81 -6.14 -15.77
C VAL A 534 17.53 -4.85 -15.39
N PHE A 535 18.85 -4.87 -15.20
CA PHE A 535 19.63 -3.68 -14.80
C PHE A 535 20.68 -3.27 -15.85
N PRO A 536 20.29 -2.96 -17.11
CA PRO A 536 21.21 -2.59 -18.17
C PRO A 536 21.70 -1.16 -17.95
N GLY A 537 22.98 -0.96 -17.66
CA GLY A 537 23.63 0.36 -17.63
C GLY A 537 23.18 1.36 -16.54
N LYS A 538 21.95 1.27 -16.00
CA LYS A 538 21.48 2.09 -14.87
C LYS A 538 22.13 1.61 -13.56
N SER A 539 22.49 2.58 -12.73
CA SER A 539 23.01 2.38 -11.40
C SER A 539 21.86 1.94 -10.49
N TYR A 540 21.65 0.63 -10.36
CA TYR A 540 20.76 0.06 -9.33
C TYR A 540 21.09 0.62 -7.94
N LEU A 541 22.32 1.11 -7.74
CA LEU A 541 22.77 1.78 -6.53
C LEU A 541 21.90 2.98 -6.19
N ASP A 542 21.34 3.70 -7.17
CA ASP A 542 20.54 4.91 -6.92
C ASP A 542 19.04 4.62 -6.76
N THR A 543 18.63 3.35 -6.89
CA THR A 543 17.23 2.96 -6.77
C THR A 543 16.74 3.10 -5.32
N LYS A 544 15.62 3.79 -5.16
CA LYS A 544 14.95 4.01 -3.88
C LYS A 544 13.44 3.93 -4.05
N LYS A 545 12.76 3.39 -3.05
CA LYS A 545 11.31 3.32 -2.96
C LYS A 545 10.69 4.72 -3.11
N ARG A 546 9.63 4.82 -3.91
CA ARG A 546 8.86 6.08 -4.09
C ARG A 546 8.38 6.64 -2.76
N PHE A 547 8.43 7.97 -2.62
CA PHE A 547 8.12 8.65 -1.36
C PHE A 547 6.62 8.54 -0.98
N PHE A 548 5.71 8.84 -1.90
CA PHE A 548 4.24 8.77 -1.72
C PHE A 548 3.57 7.59 -2.37
#